data_AF-A0A8S3RK57-F1
#
_entry.id   AF-A0A8S3RK57-F1
#
_cell.length_a   1.000
_cell.length_b   1.000
_cell.length_c   1.000
_cell.angle_alpha   90.00
_cell.angle_beta   90.00
_cell.angle_gamma   90.00
#
_symmetry.space_group_name_H-M   'P 1'
#
loop_
_entity.id
_entity.type
_entity.pdbx_description
1 polymer ?
#
loop_
_entity_poly.entity_id
_entity_poly.type
_entity_poly.pdbx_seq_one_letter_code
_entity_poly.pdbx_strand_id
1 'polypeptide(L)'
;MNLGKILNPQKKNEHLRNIYFVSNTEDDDTIFQKIRQEISHHAMNMNDWGRTCPLKWLLFQQVLGKMKDSDVPISTTTKLKIIAKHDSIGIENDEEFKKCLEYFHDIGSVIYFDEENLKEHVILDPKWLIDAFRCLVTDKIENIIQSSVDWQTLKENGELTPKLIDLLFKKVPKLKFVENKNTYLKL
;
A
#
# COMPACT_ATOMS: atom_id res chain seq x y z
N MET A 1 24.16 -0.24 27.59
CA MET A 1 23.60 -1.15 26.55
C MET A 1 24.75 -1.99 26.02
N ASN A 2 24.70 -3.32 26.07
CA ASN A 2 25.80 -4.17 25.59
C ASN A 2 25.63 -4.42 24.09
N LEU A 3 26.30 -3.59 23.28
CA LEU A 3 26.27 -3.64 21.80
C LEU A 3 26.68 -5.01 21.26
N GLY A 4 27.53 -5.76 21.98
CA GLY A 4 27.96 -7.10 21.58
C GLY A 4 26.83 -8.13 21.52
N LYS A 5 25.76 -7.97 22.33
CA LYS A 5 24.58 -8.84 22.23
C LYS A 5 23.64 -8.48 21.08
N ILE A 6 23.63 -7.20 20.67
CA ILE A 6 22.75 -6.67 19.60
C ILE A 6 23.37 -6.95 18.23
N LEU A 7 24.69 -6.86 18.12
CA LEU A 7 25.46 -7.09 16.90
C LEU A 7 25.86 -8.56 16.70
N ASN A 8 25.34 -9.47 17.52
CA ASN A 8 25.61 -10.90 17.36
C ASN A 8 25.18 -11.36 15.95
N PRO A 9 25.93 -12.26 15.31
CA PRO A 9 25.61 -12.71 13.96
C PRO A 9 24.21 -13.33 13.90
N GLN A 10 23.27 -12.69 13.21
CA GLN A 10 21.98 -13.26 12.89
C GLN A 10 21.96 -13.72 11.45
N LYS A 11 21.17 -14.75 11.15
CA LYS A 11 20.99 -15.29 9.79
C LYS A 11 20.58 -14.22 8.75
N LYS A 12 19.97 -13.11 9.20
CA LYS A 12 19.53 -11.99 8.34
C LYS A 12 20.61 -10.92 8.10
N ASN A 13 21.82 -11.09 8.64
CA ASN A 13 22.91 -10.12 8.48
C ASN A 13 23.33 -9.93 7.02
N GLU A 14 23.01 -10.88 6.13
CA GLU A 14 23.24 -10.78 4.68
C GLU A 14 22.52 -9.57 4.04
N HIS A 15 21.44 -9.10 4.67
CA HIS A 15 20.69 -7.92 4.22
C HIS A 15 21.09 -6.61 4.93
N LEU A 16 21.92 -6.67 5.98
CA LEU A 16 22.43 -5.48 6.65
C LEU A 16 23.54 -4.86 5.79
N ARG A 17 23.28 -3.66 5.27
CA ARG A 17 24.28 -2.90 4.49
C ARG A 17 25.20 -2.09 5.39
N ASN A 18 24.64 -1.32 6.31
CA ASN A 18 25.36 -0.43 7.23
C ASN A 18 24.59 -0.25 8.55
N ILE A 19 25.29 0.18 9.61
CA ILE A 19 24.72 0.48 10.93
C ILE A 19 25.09 1.91 11.30
N TYR A 20 24.08 2.73 11.61
CA TYR A 20 24.24 4.12 12.01
C TYR A 20 23.77 4.31 13.46
N PHE A 21 24.57 5.02 14.26
CA PHE A 21 24.19 5.41 15.61
C PHE A 21 23.65 6.83 15.55
N VAL A 22 22.37 7.00 15.89
CA VAL A 22 21.66 8.27 15.79
C VAL A 22 21.29 8.74 17.20
N SER A 23 21.58 10.02 17.50
CA SER A 23 21.17 10.69 18.74
C SER A 23 20.01 11.64 18.42
N ASN A 24 18.84 11.42 19.01
CA ASN A 24 17.68 12.30 18.82
C ASN A 24 17.73 13.57 19.70
N THR A 25 18.81 13.76 20.47
CA THR A 25 18.99 14.88 21.40
C THR A 25 20.09 15.85 20.97
N GLU A 26 20.82 15.52 19.90
CA GLU A 26 21.88 16.35 19.34
C GLU A 26 21.36 17.03 18.08
N ASP A 27 21.64 18.32 17.93
CA ASP A 27 21.30 19.09 16.71
C ASP A 27 22.28 18.82 15.55
N ASP A 28 23.07 17.75 15.63
CA ASP A 28 24.02 17.34 14.58
C ASP A 28 23.33 16.51 13.48
N ASP A 29 23.20 17.11 12.30
CA ASP A 29 22.59 16.47 11.12
C ASP A 29 23.60 15.65 10.28
N THR A 30 24.89 15.57 10.67
CA THR A 30 25.93 14.88 9.88
C THR A 30 25.62 13.40 9.64
N ILE A 31 25.06 12.70 10.62
CA ILE A 31 24.68 11.29 10.48
C ILE A 31 23.50 11.14 9.51
N PHE A 32 22.51 12.01 9.59
CA PHE A 32 21.38 11.99 8.65
C PHE A 32 21.81 12.34 7.23
N GLN A 33 22.79 13.24 7.05
CA GLN A 33 23.40 13.50 5.74
C GLN A 33 24.08 12.24 5.18
N LYS A 34 24.84 11.52 6.00
CA LYS A 34 25.44 10.23 5.60
C LYS A 34 24.37 9.20 5.21
N ILE A 35 23.32 9.05 6.02
CA ILE A 35 22.20 8.15 5.72
C ILE A 35 21.54 8.54 4.38
N ARG A 36 21.30 9.83 4.13
CA ARG A 36 20.72 10.31 2.86
C ARG A 36 21.61 9.96 1.66
N GLN A 37 22.92 10.22 1.77
CA GLN A 37 23.89 9.89 0.72
C GLN A 37 23.90 8.39 0.41
N GLU A 38 23.85 7.56 1.45
CA GLU A 38 23.88 6.10 1.33
C GLU A 38 22.60 5.54 0.72
N ILE A 39 21.43 6.08 1.13
CA ILE A 39 20.15 5.76 0.49
C ILE A 39 20.19 6.13 -0.99
N SER A 40 20.67 7.35 -1.33
CA SER A 40 20.76 7.78 -2.73
C SER A 40 21.72 6.90 -3.53
N HIS A 41 22.91 6.60 -3.00
CA HIS A 41 23.89 5.73 -3.64
C HIS A 41 23.31 4.34 -3.91
N HIS A 42 22.65 3.73 -2.92
CA HIS A 42 22.02 2.43 -3.09
C HIS A 42 20.86 2.46 -4.08
N ALA A 43 19.99 3.47 -4.00
CA ALA A 43 18.89 3.64 -4.95
C ALA A 43 19.40 3.76 -6.39
N MET A 44 20.47 4.53 -6.62
CA MET A 44 21.08 4.70 -7.94
C MET A 44 21.72 3.42 -8.49
N ASN A 45 22.14 2.51 -7.62
CA ASN A 45 22.73 1.22 -8.00
C ASN A 45 21.69 0.10 -8.17
N MET A 46 20.39 0.37 -7.94
CA MET A 46 19.34 -0.62 -8.19
C MET A 46 19.18 -0.85 -9.69
N ASN A 47 18.90 -2.11 -10.08
CA ASN A 47 18.72 -2.49 -11.49
C ASN A 47 17.60 -1.73 -12.21
N ASP A 48 16.65 -1.19 -11.45
CA ASP A 48 15.50 -0.43 -11.95
C ASP A 48 15.77 1.07 -12.08
N TRP A 49 16.88 1.57 -11.51
CA TRP A 49 17.22 2.97 -11.60
C TRP A 49 17.57 3.38 -13.03
N GLY A 50 17.02 4.50 -13.48
CA GLY A 50 17.26 5.02 -14.82
C GLY A 50 16.63 4.20 -15.96
N ARG A 51 15.79 3.20 -15.65
CA ARG A 51 15.02 2.50 -16.69
C ARG A 51 14.07 3.44 -17.40
N THR A 52 13.97 3.29 -18.71
CA THR A 52 13.04 4.06 -19.54
C THR A 52 11.61 3.61 -19.29
N CYS A 53 10.74 4.54 -18.93
CA CYS A 53 9.30 4.30 -18.82
C CYS A 53 8.59 4.92 -20.04
N PRO A 54 7.64 4.21 -20.69
CA PRO A 54 6.85 4.78 -21.77
C PRO A 54 6.11 6.05 -21.32
N LEU A 55 6.17 7.12 -22.11
CA LEU A 55 5.50 8.40 -21.77
C LEU A 55 4.00 8.22 -21.51
N LYS A 56 3.33 7.34 -22.28
CA LYS A 56 1.93 6.98 -22.09
C LYS A 56 1.62 6.40 -20.71
N TRP A 57 2.56 5.64 -20.12
CA TRP A 57 2.39 5.12 -18.76
C TRP A 57 2.47 6.27 -17.76
N LEU A 58 3.42 7.18 -17.92
CA LEU A 58 3.51 8.37 -17.06
C LEU A 58 2.24 9.24 -17.14
N LEU A 59 1.72 9.48 -18.34
CA LEU A 59 0.47 10.23 -18.55
C LEU A 59 -0.72 9.53 -17.87
N PHE A 60 -0.81 8.21 -18.00
CA PHE A 60 -1.83 7.43 -17.33
C PHE A 60 -1.70 7.51 -15.81
N GLN A 61 -0.49 7.37 -15.28
CA GLN A 61 -0.19 7.49 -13.84
C GLN A 61 -0.62 8.85 -13.28
N GLN A 62 -0.40 9.94 -14.03
CA GLN A 62 -0.86 11.27 -13.63
C GLN A 62 -2.39 11.36 -13.54
N VAL A 63 -3.12 10.70 -14.45
CA VAL A 63 -4.59 10.63 -14.39
C VAL A 63 -5.04 9.83 -13.18
N LEU A 64 -4.41 8.68 -12.90
CA LEU A 64 -4.68 7.90 -11.69
C LEU A 64 -4.41 8.72 -10.41
N GLY A 65 -3.33 9.49 -10.38
CA GLY A 65 -3.02 10.42 -9.29
C GLY A 65 -4.13 11.45 -9.06
N LYS A 66 -4.65 12.07 -10.14
CA LYS A 66 -5.77 13.02 -10.03
C LYS A 66 -7.06 12.35 -9.55
N MET A 67 -7.32 11.11 -9.95
CA MET A 67 -8.45 10.33 -9.45
C MET A 67 -8.31 10.08 -7.95
N LYS A 68 -7.12 9.66 -7.51
CA LYS A 68 -6.77 9.48 -6.10
C LYS A 68 -7.00 10.77 -5.31
N ASP A 69 -6.49 11.90 -5.80
CA ASP A 69 -6.64 13.21 -5.16
C ASP A 69 -8.09 13.71 -5.14
N SER A 70 -8.96 13.15 -5.99
CA SER A 70 -10.41 13.40 -6.03
C SER A 70 -11.20 12.40 -5.17
N ASP A 71 -10.56 11.75 -4.18
CA ASP A 71 -11.18 10.81 -3.24
C ASP A 71 -11.78 9.55 -3.92
N VAL A 72 -11.10 9.07 -4.97
CA VAL A 72 -11.40 7.79 -5.63
C VAL A 72 -10.26 6.81 -5.31
N PRO A 73 -10.32 6.08 -4.17
CA PRO A 73 -9.22 5.22 -3.73
C PRO A 73 -9.15 3.88 -4.47
N ILE A 74 -10.21 3.50 -5.19
CA ILE A 74 -10.32 2.23 -5.90
C ILE A 74 -11.12 2.42 -7.19
N SER A 75 -10.78 1.66 -8.23
CA SER A 75 -11.49 1.65 -9.51
C SER A 75 -11.52 0.27 -10.14
N THR A 76 -12.32 0.13 -11.19
CA THR A 76 -12.39 -1.13 -11.95
C THR A 76 -11.40 -1.11 -13.11
N THR A 77 -10.81 -2.26 -13.43
CA THR A 77 -9.94 -2.38 -14.62
C THR A 77 -10.69 -2.05 -15.89
N THR A 78 -11.99 -2.35 -15.97
CA THR A 78 -12.86 -1.94 -17.08
C THR A 78 -12.88 -0.41 -17.26
N LYS A 79 -13.11 0.36 -16.19
CA LYS A 79 -13.11 1.83 -16.26
C LYS A 79 -11.73 2.39 -16.58
N LEU A 80 -10.70 1.86 -15.93
CA LEU A 80 -9.32 2.29 -16.14
C LEU A 80 -8.83 2.01 -17.55
N LYS A 81 -9.25 0.89 -18.15
CA LYS A 81 -8.94 0.55 -19.54
C LYS A 81 -9.52 1.57 -20.52
N ILE A 82 -10.76 2.03 -20.30
CA ILE A 82 -11.36 3.10 -21.13
C ILE A 82 -10.53 4.38 -21.04
N ILE A 83 -10.11 4.76 -19.82
CA ILE A 83 -9.27 5.94 -19.59
C ILE A 83 -7.92 5.78 -20.29
N ALA A 84 -7.28 4.62 -20.16
CA ALA A 84 -5.99 4.33 -20.74
C ALA A 84 -6.00 4.38 -22.29
N LYS A 85 -7.13 4.00 -22.90
CA LYS A 85 -7.36 4.05 -24.36
C LYS A 85 -7.65 5.44 -24.91
N HIS A 86 -7.91 6.43 -24.06
CA HIS A 86 -8.17 7.80 -24.52
C HIS A 86 -6.96 8.37 -25.29
N ASP A 87 -7.20 9.13 -26.36
CA ASP A 87 -6.18 9.64 -27.29
C ASP A 87 -5.05 10.43 -26.59
N SER A 88 -5.37 11.08 -25.48
CA SER A 88 -4.38 11.82 -24.67
C SER A 88 -3.39 10.91 -23.91
N ILE A 89 -3.65 9.60 -23.83
CA ILE A 89 -2.82 8.59 -23.16
C ILE A 89 -2.31 7.57 -24.19
N GLY A 90 -3.21 6.94 -24.96
CA GLY A 90 -2.85 6.05 -26.07
C GLY A 90 -2.33 4.65 -25.67
N ILE A 91 -2.83 4.06 -24.59
CA ILE A 91 -2.58 2.63 -24.26
C ILE A 91 -3.72 1.80 -24.87
N GLU A 92 -3.57 1.40 -26.13
CA GLU A 92 -4.62 0.69 -26.88
C GLU A 92 -4.64 -0.82 -26.62
N ASN A 93 -3.47 -1.41 -26.40
CA ASN A 93 -3.30 -2.85 -26.22
C ASN A 93 -3.63 -3.27 -24.78
N ASP A 94 -4.49 -4.28 -24.63
CA ASP A 94 -4.88 -4.85 -23.34
C ASP A 94 -3.70 -5.51 -22.59
N GLU A 95 -2.76 -6.15 -23.31
CA GLU A 95 -1.55 -6.71 -22.71
C GLU A 95 -0.64 -5.61 -22.17
N GLU A 96 -0.55 -4.49 -22.89
CA GLU A 96 0.24 -3.34 -22.44
C GLU A 96 -0.40 -2.68 -21.22
N PHE A 97 -1.72 -2.49 -21.23
CA PHE A 97 -2.45 -1.98 -20.08
C PHE A 97 -2.18 -2.81 -18.82
N LYS A 98 -2.18 -4.14 -18.95
CA LYS A 98 -1.86 -5.04 -17.85
C LYS A 98 -0.42 -4.86 -17.36
N LYS A 99 0.57 -4.87 -18.26
CA LYS A 99 1.99 -4.63 -17.89
C LYS A 99 2.19 -3.27 -17.21
N CYS A 100 1.43 -2.26 -17.63
CA CYS A 100 1.45 -0.94 -17.02
C CYS A 100 0.92 -0.98 -15.56
N LEU A 101 -0.18 -1.69 -15.31
CA LEU A 101 -0.69 -1.89 -13.94
C LEU A 101 0.24 -2.73 -13.08
N GLU A 102 0.85 -3.78 -13.62
CA GLU A 102 1.87 -4.60 -12.93
C GLU A 102 3.08 -3.74 -12.56
N TYR A 103 3.59 -2.93 -13.48
CA TYR A 103 4.67 -2.00 -13.19
C TYR A 103 4.29 -0.99 -12.09
N PHE A 104 3.08 -0.44 -12.12
CA PHE A 104 2.60 0.46 -11.07
C PHE A 104 2.43 -0.21 -9.72
N HIS A 105 2.11 -1.50 -9.71
CA HIS A 105 2.06 -2.34 -8.51
C HIS A 105 3.46 -2.56 -7.94
N ASP A 106 4.44 -2.90 -8.78
CA ASP A 106 5.83 -3.16 -8.36
C ASP A 106 6.48 -1.93 -7.70
N ILE A 107 6.18 -0.73 -8.21
CA ILE A 107 6.67 0.53 -7.61
C ILE A 107 5.79 1.03 -6.45
N GLY A 108 4.72 0.32 -6.12
CA GLY A 108 3.81 0.65 -5.01
C GLY A 108 2.94 1.90 -5.25
N SER A 109 2.74 2.31 -6.50
CA SER A 109 1.87 3.46 -6.83
C SER A 109 0.39 3.10 -6.87
N VAL A 110 0.06 1.85 -7.20
CA VAL A 110 -1.27 1.26 -7.12
C VAL A 110 -1.14 -0.15 -6.53
N ILE A 111 -2.25 -0.80 -6.19
CA ILE A 111 -2.28 -2.23 -5.90
C ILE A 111 -3.18 -2.92 -6.91
N TYR A 112 -2.62 -3.87 -7.66
CA TYR A 112 -3.30 -4.66 -8.66
C TYR A 112 -2.84 -6.10 -8.54
N PHE A 113 -3.80 -7.03 -8.64
CA PHE A 113 -3.53 -8.46 -8.63
C PHE A 113 -4.14 -9.08 -9.89
N ASP A 114 -3.30 -9.70 -10.72
CA ASP A 114 -3.76 -10.47 -11.88
C ASP A 114 -4.23 -11.88 -11.46
N GLU A 115 -5.18 -11.91 -10.54
CA GLU A 115 -5.82 -13.13 -10.07
C GLU A 115 -7.29 -13.10 -10.44
N GLU A 116 -7.89 -14.25 -10.77
CA GLU A 116 -9.28 -14.32 -11.27
C GLU A 116 -10.28 -13.57 -10.38
N ASN A 117 -10.06 -13.60 -9.07
CA ASN A 117 -10.92 -12.97 -8.08
C ASN A 117 -10.66 -11.49 -7.81
N LEU A 118 -9.51 -10.96 -8.24
CA LEU A 118 -9.01 -9.63 -7.88
C LEU A 118 -8.73 -8.73 -9.09
N LYS A 119 -8.56 -9.31 -10.29
CA LYS A 119 -8.19 -8.62 -11.53
C LYS A 119 -9.20 -7.57 -12.01
N GLU A 120 -10.41 -7.55 -11.48
CA GLU A 120 -11.40 -6.52 -11.83
C GLU A 120 -11.13 -5.20 -11.11
N HIS A 121 -10.31 -5.19 -10.06
CA HIS A 121 -10.15 -4.05 -9.17
C HIS A 121 -8.71 -3.58 -9.07
N VAL A 122 -8.55 -2.26 -9.05
CA VAL A 122 -7.26 -1.60 -8.86
C VAL A 122 -7.42 -0.58 -7.74
N ILE A 123 -6.63 -0.75 -6.68
CA ILE A 123 -6.57 0.21 -5.59
C ILE A 123 -5.60 1.32 -6.01
N LEU A 124 -6.14 2.52 -6.21
CA LEU A 124 -5.41 3.71 -6.62
C LEU A 124 -4.70 4.39 -5.45
N ASP A 125 -5.18 4.16 -4.22
CA ASP A 125 -4.53 4.63 -2.99
C ASP A 125 -4.10 3.46 -2.09
N PRO A 126 -2.83 3.02 -2.15
CA PRO A 126 -2.32 2.00 -1.25
C PRO A 126 -2.48 2.36 0.24
N LYS A 127 -2.44 3.65 0.60
CA LYS A 127 -2.61 4.10 1.98
C LYS A 127 -4.03 3.84 2.47
N TRP A 128 -5.02 4.05 1.60
CA TRP A 128 -6.41 3.74 1.91
C TRP A 128 -6.61 2.27 2.29
N LEU A 129 -5.95 1.34 1.60
CA LEU A 129 -5.98 -0.09 1.96
C LEU A 129 -5.33 -0.35 3.33
N ILE A 130 -4.18 0.28 3.60
CA ILE A 130 -3.50 0.17 4.89
C ILE A 130 -4.40 0.66 6.02
N ASP A 131 -5.08 1.80 5.82
CA ASP A 131 -6.00 2.34 6.80
C ASP A 131 -7.21 1.40 7.01
N ALA A 132 -7.65 0.68 5.97
CA ALA A 132 -8.69 -0.35 6.08
C ALA A 132 -8.23 -1.48 7.01
N PHE A 133 -7.03 -2.03 6.76
CA PHE A 133 -6.47 -3.09 7.60
C PHE A 133 -6.21 -2.62 9.03
N ARG A 134 -5.79 -1.36 9.21
CA ARG A 134 -5.61 -0.77 10.53
C ARG A 134 -6.90 -0.77 11.34
N CYS A 135 -8.05 -0.47 10.71
CA CYS A 135 -9.35 -0.52 11.38
C CYS A 135 -9.69 -1.93 11.88
N LEU A 136 -9.28 -2.96 11.14
CA LEU A 136 -9.56 -4.35 11.49
C LEU A 136 -8.63 -4.87 12.60
N VAL A 137 -7.36 -4.46 12.59
CA VAL A 137 -6.31 -5.04 13.44
C VAL A 137 -6.04 -4.21 14.70
N THR A 138 -6.08 -2.88 14.60
CA THR A 138 -5.43 -1.98 15.58
C THR A 138 -6.40 -1.10 16.36
N ASP A 139 -7.62 -0.89 15.87
CA ASP A 139 -8.49 0.11 16.50
C ASP A 139 -8.91 -0.30 17.90
N LYS A 140 -8.80 0.65 18.83
CA LYS A 140 -9.31 0.51 20.20
C LYS A 140 -10.81 0.30 20.14
N ILE A 141 -11.22 -0.92 20.45
CA ILE A 141 -12.61 -1.30 20.44
C ILE A 141 -13.30 -0.72 21.66
N GLU A 142 -14.34 0.08 21.42
CA GLU A 142 -15.18 0.68 22.47
C GLU A 142 -15.87 -0.40 23.30
N ASN A 143 -16.19 -0.07 24.55
CA ASN A 143 -16.86 -0.98 25.49
C ASN A 143 -18.14 -1.61 24.90
N ILE A 144 -18.89 -0.87 24.07
CA ILE A 144 -20.10 -1.35 23.42
C ILE A 144 -19.80 -2.51 22.45
N ILE A 145 -18.77 -2.39 21.63
CA ILE A 145 -18.38 -3.46 20.69
C ILE A 145 -17.71 -4.61 21.44
N GLN A 146 -16.96 -4.32 22.53
CA GLN A 146 -16.38 -5.37 23.38
C GLN A 146 -17.43 -6.29 24.02
N SER A 147 -18.64 -5.78 24.25
CA SER A 147 -19.76 -6.59 24.77
C SER A 147 -20.52 -7.37 23.69
N SER A 148 -20.20 -7.19 22.40
CA SER A 148 -20.90 -7.88 21.32
C SER A 148 -20.48 -9.34 21.20
N VAL A 149 -21.43 -10.21 20.80
CA VAL A 149 -21.16 -11.62 20.49
C VAL A 149 -20.12 -11.75 19.39
N ASP A 150 -20.19 -10.90 18.36
CA ASP A 150 -19.22 -10.89 17.26
C ASP A 150 -17.79 -10.62 17.72
N TRP A 151 -17.59 -9.78 18.74
CA TRP A 151 -16.28 -9.54 19.34
C TRP A 151 -15.79 -10.72 20.18
N GLN A 152 -16.69 -11.40 20.90
CA GLN A 152 -16.33 -12.61 21.63
C GLN A 152 -15.87 -13.71 20.65
N THR A 153 -16.59 -13.89 19.54
CA THR A 153 -16.20 -14.81 18.45
C THR A 153 -14.79 -14.50 17.91
N LEU A 154 -14.47 -13.22 17.68
CA LEU A 154 -13.12 -12.83 17.26
C LEU A 154 -12.07 -13.14 18.32
N LYS A 155 -12.36 -12.87 19.60
CA LYS A 155 -11.41 -13.09 20.70
C LYS A 155 -11.15 -14.57 20.98
N GLU A 156 -12.19 -15.39 20.93
CA GLU A 156 -12.13 -16.82 21.28
C GLU A 156 -11.67 -17.67 20.10
N ASN A 157 -12.13 -17.37 18.88
CA ASN A 157 -11.92 -18.21 17.70
C ASN A 157 -11.01 -17.55 16.65
N GLY A 158 -10.66 -16.28 16.80
CA GLY A 158 -9.93 -15.53 15.77
C GLY A 158 -10.77 -15.21 14.53
N GLU A 159 -12.09 -15.37 14.61
CA GLU A 159 -13.00 -15.21 13.47
C GLU A 159 -13.58 -13.78 13.42
N LEU A 160 -13.31 -13.10 12.31
CA LEU A 160 -13.78 -11.75 12.05
C LEU A 160 -15.11 -11.80 11.30
N THR A 161 -16.23 -11.59 12.00
CA THR A 161 -17.56 -11.70 11.39
C THR A 161 -17.89 -10.52 10.46
N PRO A 162 -18.74 -10.72 9.43
CA PRO A 162 -19.16 -9.63 8.55
C PRO A 162 -19.79 -8.43 9.28
N LYS A 163 -20.56 -8.70 10.35
CA LYS A 163 -21.18 -7.68 11.20
C LYS A 163 -20.14 -6.84 11.94
N LEU A 164 -19.11 -7.48 12.49
CA LEU A 164 -18.03 -6.78 13.17
C LEU A 164 -17.24 -5.89 12.21
N ILE A 165 -16.99 -6.37 11.00
CA ILE A 165 -16.33 -5.57 9.94
C ILE A 165 -17.13 -4.30 9.63
N ASP A 166 -18.46 -4.42 9.49
CA ASP A 166 -19.31 -3.26 9.23
C ASP A 166 -19.28 -2.26 10.38
N LEU A 167 -19.28 -2.73 11.63
CA LEU A 167 -19.17 -1.89 12.81
C LEU A 167 -17.82 -1.16 12.88
N LEU A 168 -16.72 -1.84 12.56
CA LEU A 168 -15.38 -1.26 12.55
C LEU A 168 -15.25 -0.22 11.43
N PHE A 169 -15.69 -0.54 10.20
CA PHE A 169 -15.60 0.38 9.08
C PHE A 169 -16.50 1.61 9.21
N LYS A 170 -17.65 1.51 9.90
CA LYS A 170 -18.49 2.67 10.23
C LYS A 170 -17.80 3.71 11.11
N LYS A 171 -16.73 3.35 11.83
CA LYS A 171 -15.96 4.31 12.63
C LYS A 171 -15.12 5.25 11.78
N VAL A 172 -14.81 4.86 10.54
CA VAL A 172 -14.01 5.68 9.63
C VAL A 172 -14.80 5.96 8.34
N PRO A 173 -15.93 6.69 8.46
CA PRO A 173 -16.85 6.90 7.33
C PRO A 173 -16.21 7.66 6.19
N LYS A 174 -15.17 8.48 6.46
CA LYS A 174 -14.41 9.23 5.46
C LYS A 174 -13.74 8.34 4.42
N LEU A 175 -13.46 7.08 4.76
CA LEU A 175 -12.77 6.15 3.84
C LEU A 175 -13.75 5.35 2.98
N LYS A 176 -15.08 5.54 3.12
CA LYS A 176 -16.10 4.89 2.27
C LYS A 176 -15.90 3.38 2.13
N PHE A 177 -15.34 2.74 3.15
CA PHE A 177 -15.04 1.31 3.13
C PHE A 177 -16.30 0.47 2.96
N VAL A 178 -17.41 0.89 3.59
CA VAL A 178 -18.70 0.18 3.47
C VAL A 178 -19.17 0.15 2.02
N GLU A 179 -18.99 1.23 1.26
CA GLU A 179 -19.40 1.33 -0.15
C GLU A 179 -18.58 0.40 -1.07
N ASN A 180 -17.32 0.14 -0.69
CA ASN A 180 -16.37 -0.62 -1.49
C ASN A 180 -16.08 -2.02 -0.91
N LYS A 181 -16.69 -2.40 0.22
CA LYS A 181 -16.32 -3.61 0.99
C LYS A 181 -16.27 -4.89 0.15
N ASN A 182 -17.28 -5.10 -0.68
CA ASN A 182 -17.41 -6.30 -1.53
C ASN A 182 -16.33 -6.40 -2.62
N THR A 183 -15.59 -5.32 -2.84
CA THR A 183 -14.54 -5.20 -3.86
C THR A 183 -13.21 -5.81 -3.40
N TYR A 184 -12.91 -5.75 -2.10
CA TYR A 184 -11.62 -6.21 -1.52
C TYR A 184 -11.78 -7.18 -0.34
N LEU A 185 -12.99 -7.37 0.18
CA LEU A 185 -13.32 -8.39 1.17
C LEU A 185 -14.45 -9.27 0.63
N LYS A 186 -14.09 -10.44 0.09
CA LYS A 186 -15.03 -11.52 -0.19
C LYS A 186 -15.14 -12.38 1.08
N LEU A 187 -16.22 -12.17 1.83
CA LEU A 187 -16.56 -12.94 3.04
C LEU A 187 -17.70 -13.91 2.71
#